data_AF-A0A3C0GLN4-F1
#
_entry.id   AF-A0A3C0GLN4-F1
#
_cell.length_a   1.000
_cell.length_b   1.000
_cell.length_c   1.000
_cell.angle_alpha   90.00
_cell.angle_beta   90.00
_cell.angle_gamma   90.00
#
_symmetry.space_group_name_H-M   'P 1'
#
loop_
_entity.id
_entity.type
_entity.pdbx_description
1 polymer ?
#
loop_
_entity_poly.entity_id
_entity_poly.type
_entity_poly.pdbx_seq_one_letter_code
_entity_poly.pdbx_strand_id
1 'polypeptide(L)'
;MKLFDVYPLYNVIPVSAKGIVVTDDQGQDYLDFYGGHAVISIGHTHPHYVKRLKDQLDNIGFYSNAVQNPLQVELANKLGEASNCEDYNLFMCNSGAEANENALKMASFVTGKSK
;
A
#
# COMPACT_ATOMS: atom_id res chain seq x y z
N MET A 1 25.17 -0.69 14.45
CA MET A 1 24.98 -1.43 13.17
C MET A 1 24.84 -0.40 12.06
N LYS A 2 25.32 -0.65 10.84
CA LYS A 2 25.13 0.24 9.67
C LYS A 2 24.02 -0.33 8.78
N LEU A 3 23.25 0.55 8.13
CA LEU A 3 22.33 0.12 7.08
C LEU A 3 23.13 -0.39 5.87
N PHE A 4 22.54 -1.34 5.14
CA PHE A 4 23.09 -1.77 3.85
C PHE A 4 22.73 -0.73 2.79
N ASP A 5 23.73 -0.28 2.03
CA ASP A 5 23.57 0.80 1.06
C ASP A 5 22.95 0.26 -0.24
N VAL A 6 21.61 0.36 -0.33
CA VAL A 6 20.81 -0.14 -1.45
C VAL A 6 20.36 0.99 -2.37
N TYR A 7 20.18 2.20 -1.84
CA TYR A 7 19.59 3.32 -2.56
C TYR A 7 20.44 4.58 -2.43
N PRO A 8 20.67 5.31 -3.53
CA PRO A 8 21.17 6.67 -3.42
C PRO A 8 20.11 7.54 -2.73
N LEU A 9 20.52 8.31 -1.72
CA LEU A 9 19.62 9.17 -0.95
C LEU A 9 19.80 10.64 -1.33
N TYR A 10 18.70 11.37 -1.42
CA TYR A 10 18.73 12.83 -1.39
C TYR A 10 19.07 13.31 0.01
N ASN A 11 19.80 14.42 0.13
CA ASN A 11 20.07 15.05 1.42
C ASN A 11 18.87 15.89 1.89
N VAL A 12 17.74 15.23 2.12
CA VAL A 12 16.49 15.81 2.62
C VAL A 12 15.98 14.91 3.74
N ILE A 13 15.61 15.49 4.89
CA ILE A 13 15.08 14.76 6.04
C ILE A 13 13.63 15.21 6.27
N PRO A 14 12.62 14.53 5.65
CA PRO A 14 11.22 14.86 5.87
C PRO A 14 10.80 14.64 7.33
N VAL A 15 10.13 15.62 7.94
CA VAL A 15 9.63 15.53 9.32
C VAL A 15 8.11 15.68 9.43
N SER A 16 7.46 16.29 8.44
CA SER A 16 6.00 16.33 8.36
C SER A 16 5.53 16.42 6.92
N ALA A 17 4.30 15.99 6.65
CA ALA A 17 3.70 16.10 5.33
C ALA A 17 2.17 16.18 5.40
N LYS A 18 1.57 17.03 4.56
CA LYS A 18 0.11 17.20 4.46
C LYS A 18 -0.29 17.59 3.05
N GLY A 19 -1.23 16.84 2.46
CA GLY A 19 -1.63 17.05 1.08
C GLY A 19 -0.45 16.83 0.14
N ILE A 20 -0.08 17.84 -0.63
CA ILE A 20 1.07 17.80 -1.55
C ILE A 20 2.37 18.31 -0.92
N VAL A 21 2.33 18.88 0.30
CA VAL A 21 3.49 19.52 0.91
C VAL A 21 4.20 18.55 1.85
N VAL A 22 5.52 18.48 1.71
CA VAL A 22 6.45 17.82 2.64
C VAL A 22 7.36 18.89 3.23
N THR A 23 7.55 18.89 4.54
CA THR A 23 8.43 19.82 5.25
C THR A 23 9.61 19.05 5.83
N ASP A 24 10.83 19.53 5.61
CA ASP A 24 12.05 18.95 6.17
C ASP A 24 12.39 19.46 7.57
N ASP A 25 13.45 18.91 8.16
CA ASP A 25 13.95 19.23 9.50
C ASP A 25 14.53 20.65 9.63
N GLN A 26 14.79 21.32 8.51
CA GLN A 26 15.22 22.73 8.46
C GLN A 26 14.03 23.68 8.26
N GLY A 27 12.81 23.15 8.14
CA GLY A 27 11.58 23.92 7.92
C GLY A 27 11.36 24.33 6.46
N GLN A 28 12.07 23.72 5.51
CA GLN A 28 11.84 23.95 4.08
C GLN A 28 10.67 23.08 3.58
N ASP A 29 9.76 23.71 2.86
CA ASP A 29 8.64 23.03 2.21
C ASP A 29 8.97 22.62 0.78
N TYR A 30 8.49 21.44 0.40
CA TYR A 30 8.61 20.85 -0.93
C TYR A 30 7.22 20.46 -1.44
N LEU A 31 6.96 20.73 -2.72
CA LEU A 31 5.81 20.16 -3.42
C LEU A 31 6.19 18.75 -3.89
N ASP A 32 5.53 17.74 -3.33
CA ASP A 32 5.77 16.34 -3.65
C ASP A 32 5.01 15.91 -4.91
N PHE A 33 5.72 15.91 -6.03
CA PHE A 33 5.24 15.42 -7.33
C PHE A 33 5.64 13.95 -7.57
N TYR A 34 6.19 13.28 -6.56
CA TYR A 34 6.69 11.91 -6.62
C TYR A 34 5.77 10.92 -5.91
N GLY A 35 5.20 11.31 -4.76
CA GLY A 35 4.25 10.50 -4.00
C GLY A 35 4.83 9.19 -3.48
N GLY A 36 6.15 9.09 -3.35
CA GLY A 36 6.85 7.91 -2.85
C GLY A 36 6.67 6.67 -3.72
N HIS A 37 7.05 6.76 -5.01
CA HIS A 37 6.72 5.74 -6.03
C HIS A 37 5.20 5.60 -6.25
N ALA A 38 4.48 6.74 -6.30
CA ALA A 38 3.03 6.81 -6.50
C ALA A 38 2.19 6.09 -5.42
N VAL A 39 2.74 5.86 -4.22
CA VAL A 39 2.05 5.20 -3.11
C VAL A 39 0.96 6.10 -2.52
N ILE A 40 1.26 7.37 -2.26
CA ILE A 40 0.34 8.27 -1.53
C ILE A 40 -0.57 9.08 -2.47
N SER A 41 -1.37 8.40 -3.28
CA SER A 41 -2.21 9.02 -4.33
C SER A 41 -3.27 10.00 -3.80
N ILE A 42 -3.67 9.88 -2.54
CA ILE A 42 -4.67 10.76 -1.89
C ILE A 42 -4.06 11.96 -1.15
N GLY A 43 -2.75 12.16 -1.28
CA GLY A 43 -1.99 13.17 -0.54
C GLY A 43 -1.64 12.73 0.89
N HIS A 44 -0.56 13.31 1.41
CA HIS A 44 -0.01 12.99 2.71
C HIS A 44 -0.99 13.27 3.85
N THR A 45 -1.05 12.35 4.81
CA THR A 45 -1.81 12.50 6.06
C THR A 45 -3.29 12.88 5.84
N HIS A 46 -3.91 12.32 4.79
CA HIS A 46 -5.31 12.61 4.47
C HIS A 46 -6.23 12.30 5.69
N PRO A 47 -7.06 13.24 6.17
CA PRO A 47 -7.79 13.07 7.44
C PRO A 47 -8.68 11.82 7.51
N HIS A 48 -9.34 11.48 6.41
CA HIS A 48 -10.15 10.27 6.34
C HIS A 48 -9.31 8.99 6.53
N TYR A 49 -8.18 8.89 5.83
CA TYR A 49 -7.28 7.73 5.90
C TYR A 49 -6.70 7.57 7.31
N VAL A 50 -6.18 8.65 7.89
CA VAL A 50 -5.62 8.66 9.24
C VAL A 50 -6.67 8.24 10.28
N LYS A 51 -7.90 8.75 10.17
CA LYS A 51 -8.98 8.36 11.08
C LYS A 51 -9.29 6.87 10.98
N ARG A 52 -9.49 6.34 9.77
CA ARG A 52 -9.84 4.92 9.56
C ARG A 52 -8.75 3.97 10.06
N LEU A 53 -7.48 4.33 9.87
CA LEU A 53 -6.37 3.56 10.42
C LEU A 53 -6.35 3.58 11.95
N LYS A 54 -6.49 4.76 12.59
CA LYS A 54 -6.51 4.87 14.04
C LYS A 54 -7.68 4.10 14.66
N ASP A 55 -8.88 4.28 14.12
CA ASP A 55 -10.07 3.54 14.56
C ASP A 55 -9.80 2.02 14.52
N GLN A 56 -9.12 1.51 13.48
CA GLN A 56 -8.80 0.08 13.37
C GLN A 56 -7.72 -0.34 14.37
N LEU A 57 -6.66 0.45 14.55
CA LEU A 57 -5.57 0.17 15.49
C LEU A 57 -6.04 0.14 16.94
N ASP A 58 -7.00 0.99 17.30
CA ASP A 58 -7.61 1.00 18.64
C ASP A 58 -8.43 -0.27 18.92
N ASN A 59 -8.83 -1.01 17.88
CA ASN A 59 -9.55 -2.29 17.99
C ASN A 59 -8.62 -3.49 17.84
N ILE A 60 -7.96 -3.63 16.67
CA ILE A 60 -7.01 -4.71 16.36
C ILE A 60 -6.07 -4.30 15.23
N GLY A 61 -4.76 -4.39 15.48
CA GLY A 61 -3.73 -4.05 14.50
C GLY A 61 -3.36 -5.17 13.52
N PHE A 62 -3.45 -6.44 13.95
CA PHE A 62 -3.11 -7.59 13.09
C PHE A 62 -3.73 -8.89 13.62
N TYR A 63 -4.18 -9.73 12.69
CA TYR A 63 -4.39 -11.16 12.90
C TYR A 63 -4.09 -11.91 11.60
N SER A 64 -3.83 -13.21 11.67
CA SER A 64 -3.51 -14.03 10.50
C SER A 64 -4.72 -14.26 9.58
N ASN A 65 -4.49 -14.76 8.37
CA ASN A 65 -5.55 -15.13 7.41
C ASN A 65 -6.34 -16.41 7.81
N ALA A 66 -6.12 -16.97 9.01
CA ALA A 66 -6.81 -18.17 9.48
C ALA A 66 -8.17 -17.87 10.15
N VAL A 67 -8.69 -16.64 10.02
CA VAL A 67 -9.96 -16.20 10.62
C VAL A 67 -10.80 -15.40 9.63
N GLN A 68 -12.06 -15.18 10.00
CA GLN A 68 -12.95 -14.30 9.25
C GLN A 68 -12.57 -12.84 9.46
N ASN A 69 -12.42 -12.09 8.38
CA ASN A 69 -12.16 -10.66 8.40
C ASN A 69 -13.14 -9.92 7.48
N PRO A 70 -14.21 -9.31 8.02
CA PRO A 70 -15.21 -8.60 7.22
C PRO A 70 -14.62 -7.46 6.36
N LEU A 71 -13.50 -6.85 6.78
CA LEU A 71 -12.84 -5.81 5.99
C LEU A 71 -12.27 -6.34 4.66
N GLN A 72 -11.90 -7.62 4.62
CA GLN A 72 -11.44 -8.24 3.36
C GLN A 72 -12.59 -8.35 2.36
N VAL A 73 -13.79 -8.69 2.83
CA VAL A 73 -15.01 -8.78 2.00
C VAL A 73 -15.42 -7.39 1.52
N GLU A 74 -15.40 -6.39 2.41
CA GLU A 74 -15.70 -5.00 2.06
C GLU A 74 -14.74 -4.49 0.97
N LEU A 75 -13.43 -4.76 1.12
CA LEU A 75 -12.43 -4.37 0.12
C LEU A 75 -12.65 -5.10 -1.21
N ALA A 76 -12.93 -6.41 -1.18
CA ALA A 76 -13.18 -7.19 -2.40
C ALA A 76 -14.35 -6.63 -3.21
N ASN A 77 -15.47 -6.33 -2.54
CA ASN A 77 -16.66 -5.78 -3.19
C ASN A 77 -16.37 -4.40 -3.81
N LYS A 78 -15.80 -3.48 -3.02
CA LYS A 78 -15.48 -2.12 -3.49
C LYS A 78 -14.46 -2.11 -4.63
N LEU A 79 -13.45 -2.99 -4.56
CA LEU A 79 -12.44 -3.10 -5.59
C LEU A 79 -13.03 -3.70 -6.87
N GLY A 80 -13.89 -4.71 -6.76
CA GLY A 80 -14.61 -5.29 -7.90
C GLY A 80 -15.43 -4.24 -8.65
N GLU A 81 -16.26 -3.48 -7.92
CA GLU A 81 -17.06 -2.38 -8.48
C GLU A 81 -16.19 -1.29 -9.12
N ALA A 82 -15.10 -0.88 -8.47
CA ALA A 82 -14.22 0.18 -8.98
C ALA A 82 -13.39 -0.24 -10.21
N SER A 83 -13.19 -1.54 -10.41
CA SER A 83 -12.36 -2.09 -11.49
C SER A 83 -13.15 -2.80 -12.60
N ASN A 84 -14.48 -2.91 -12.47
CA ASN A 84 -15.35 -3.75 -13.31
C ASN A 84 -14.89 -5.23 -13.36
N CYS A 85 -14.47 -5.76 -12.20
CA CYS A 85 -14.00 -7.14 -12.02
C CYS A 85 -14.83 -7.89 -10.97
N GLU A 86 -16.15 -7.68 -10.95
CA GLU A 86 -17.06 -8.27 -9.97
C GLU A 86 -17.11 -9.80 -10.02
N ASP A 87 -16.84 -10.39 -11.19
CA ASP A 87 -16.83 -11.84 -11.40
C ASP A 87 -15.45 -12.50 -11.10
N TYR A 88 -14.52 -11.76 -10.48
CA TYR A 88 -13.16 -12.24 -10.18
C TYR A 88 -12.97 -12.53 -8.68
N ASN A 89 -12.06 -13.46 -8.38
CA ASN A 89 -11.62 -13.72 -7.01
C ASN A 89 -10.40 -12.85 -6.65
N LEU A 90 -10.42 -12.22 -5.48
CA LEU A 90 -9.32 -11.39 -4.98
C LEU A 90 -8.34 -12.19 -4.11
N PHE A 91 -7.06 -12.15 -4.44
CA PHE A 91 -5.96 -12.59 -3.57
C PHE A 91 -5.19 -11.37 -3.05
N MET A 92 -5.13 -11.19 -1.73
CA MET A 92 -4.46 -10.04 -1.11
C MET A 92 -2.99 -10.33 -0.82
N CYS A 93 -2.13 -9.36 -1.15
CA CYS A 93 -0.69 -9.39 -0.90
C CYS A 93 -0.19 -7.99 -0.49
N ASN A 94 1.08 -7.88 -0.08
CA ASN A 94 1.60 -6.69 0.58
C ASN A 94 2.45 -5.81 -0.35
N SER A 95 2.85 -6.31 -1.51
CA SER A 95 3.70 -5.58 -2.45
C SER A 95 3.38 -5.89 -3.91
N GLY A 96 3.79 -5.00 -4.81
CA GLY A 96 3.68 -5.24 -6.24
C GLY A 96 4.51 -6.43 -6.73
N ALA A 97 5.64 -6.73 -6.07
CA ALA A 97 6.43 -7.92 -6.37
C ALA A 97 5.66 -9.20 -6.03
N GLU A 98 5.09 -9.29 -4.82
CA GLU A 98 4.26 -10.43 -4.42
C GLU A 98 3.04 -10.60 -5.34
N ALA A 99 2.42 -9.51 -5.79
CA ALA A 99 1.31 -9.55 -6.73
C ALA A 99 1.74 -10.21 -8.06
N ASN A 100 2.87 -9.77 -8.63
CA ASN A 100 3.38 -10.31 -9.88
C ASN A 100 3.83 -11.77 -9.75
N GLU A 101 4.49 -12.14 -8.66
CA GLU A 101 4.89 -13.53 -8.42
C GLU A 101 3.68 -14.46 -8.32
N ASN A 102 2.62 -14.04 -7.61
CA ASN A 102 1.39 -14.82 -7.52
C ASN A 102 0.65 -14.90 -8.86
N ALA A 103 0.65 -13.83 -9.65
CA ALA A 103 0.07 -13.83 -10.99
C ALA A 103 0.80 -14.83 -11.92
N LEU A 104 2.13 -14.84 -11.92
CA LEU A 104 2.93 -15.81 -12.68
C LEU A 104 2.67 -17.24 -12.21
N LYS A 105 2.57 -17.46 -10.90
CA LYS A 105 2.27 -18.77 -10.33
C LYS A 105 0.86 -19.26 -10.71
N MET A 106 -0.13 -18.36 -10.67
CA MET A 106 -1.49 -18.66 -11.13
C MET A 106 -1.51 -19.04 -12.62
N ALA A 107 -0.81 -18.27 -13.46
CA ALA A 107 -0.69 -18.57 -14.89
C ALA A 107 -0.03 -19.94 -15.14
N SER A 108 1.01 -20.28 -14.37
CA SER A 108 1.65 -21.60 -14.42
C SER A 108 0.67 -22.73 -14.07
N PHE A 109 -0.16 -22.57 -13.03
CA PHE A 109 -1.17 -23.57 -12.67
C PHE A 109 -2.25 -23.74 -13.73
N VAL A 110 -2.71 -22.65 -14.36
CA VAL A 110 -3.73 -22.71 -15.42
C VAL A 110 -3.17 -23.31 -16.70
N THR A 111 -1.92 -23.03 -17.05
CA THR A 111 -1.32 -23.46 -18.33
C THR A 111 -0.56 -24.78 -18.24
N GLY A 112 -0.28 -25.29 -17.05
CA GLY A 112 0.53 -26.49 -16.82
C GLY A 112 2.02 -26.32 -17.15
N LYS A 113 2.50 -25.10 -17.41
CA LYS A 113 3.91 -24.83 -17.71
C LYS A 113 4.69 -24.59 -16.43
N SER A 114 5.88 -25.17 -16.33
CA SER A 114 6.80 -24.84 -15.24
C SER A 114 7.68 -23.64 -15.63
N LYS A 115 7.55 -22.57 -14.83
CA LYS A 115 8.23 -21.26 -14.94
C LYS A 115 7.59 -20.28 -15.93
#